data_AF-G5E192-F1
#
_entry.id   AF-G5E192-F1
#
_cell.length_a   1.000
_cell.length_b   1.000
_cell.length_c   1.000
_cell.angle_alpha   90.00
_cell.angle_beta   90.00
_cell.angle_gamma   90.00
#
_symmetry.space_group_name_H-M   'P 1'
#
loop_
_entity.id
_entity.type
_entity.pdbx_description
1 polymer ?
#
loop_
_entity_poly.entity_id
_entity_poly.type
_entity_poly.pdbx_seq_one_letter_code
_entity_poly.pdbx_strand_id
1 'polypeptide(L)'
;AQDVPPFTEDCRSEMYPPTGPTFRGNVSWYTVNLDQAPQDRWQKLITEKTELTDLIQAIKGATAIFPSGKIVDLVDRKLPLLIGTLPSPFGEEIEGIADASGLPLGEERFSLDGGYIGVLEWILGKHDGSWMSFLTRSVLENATSYDEAKTLLSKTKLLAPAYFILGGNKSEEACVITRSRSSCLDIWELDLKQGTWYVLETNYDRWKAPLPIDNRRGPAMKCMDRTTQQNISTATIYDMLSTKTSFKLTAYTTLMSISDNKLEAYLRICPDPCM
;
A
#
# COMPACT_ATOMS: atom_id res chain seq x y z
N ALA A 1 0.92 16.24 26.77
CA ALA A 1 0.92 16.01 25.30
C ALA A 1 1.39 17.30 24.66
N GLN A 2 2.24 17.22 23.63
CA GLN A 2 2.82 18.39 23.00
C GLN A 2 1.80 18.96 22.01
N ASP A 3 1.28 20.18 22.24
CA ASP A 3 0.20 20.79 21.43
C ASP A 3 0.68 21.37 20.08
N VAL A 4 1.96 21.18 19.73
CA VAL A 4 2.57 21.73 18.52
C VAL A 4 3.28 20.60 17.77
N PRO A 5 3.05 20.45 16.45
CA PRO A 5 3.75 19.47 15.63
C PRO A 5 5.28 19.53 15.77
N PRO A 6 5.96 18.38 15.67
CA PRO A 6 5.39 17.05 15.52
C PRO A 6 4.80 16.55 16.84
N PHE A 7 3.55 16.05 16.81
CA PHE A 7 2.98 15.31 17.94
C PHE A 7 3.75 14.00 18.09
N THR A 8 4.80 14.02 18.91
CA THR A 8 5.55 12.82 19.28
C THR A 8 5.13 12.43 20.69
N GLU A 9 4.54 11.25 20.84
CA GLU A 9 4.42 10.61 22.16
C GLU A 9 5.59 9.63 22.36
N ASP A 10 5.77 9.18 23.60
CA ASP A 10 6.71 8.09 23.87
C ASP A 10 6.22 6.78 23.24
N CYS A 11 7.17 5.89 22.91
CA CYS A 11 6.87 4.58 22.36
C CYS A 11 5.89 3.84 23.26
N ARG A 12 4.75 3.46 22.68
CA ARG A 12 3.73 2.68 23.38
C ARG A 12 4.24 1.27 23.69
N SER A 13 3.56 0.63 24.62
CA SER A 13 3.71 -0.77 24.98
C SER A 13 2.34 -1.37 25.26
N GLU A 14 2.22 -2.70 25.21
CA GLU A 14 0.99 -3.43 25.58
C GLU A 14 -0.23 -3.06 24.70
N MET A 15 0.01 -2.69 23.45
CA MET A 15 -1.04 -2.42 22.45
C MET A 15 -1.53 -3.70 21.77
N TYR A 16 -0.83 -4.83 21.97
CA TYR A 16 -1.16 -6.15 21.42
C TYR A 16 -1.50 -7.16 22.53
N PRO A 17 -2.57 -7.97 22.38
CA PRO A 17 -3.50 -8.02 21.26
C PRO A 17 -4.32 -6.71 21.12
N PRO A 18 -4.72 -6.31 19.90
CA PRO A 18 -5.37 -5.02 19.67
C PRO A 18 -6.63 -4.83 20.47
N THR A 19 -6.64 -3.82 21.33
CA THR A 19 -7.80 -3.42 22.13
C THR A 19 -7.84 -1.89 22.31
N GLY A 20 -8.88 -1.40 22.99
CA GLY A 20 -8.98 0.00 23.39
C GLY A 20 -9.27 0.97 22.24
N PRO A 21 -9.03 2.28 22.45
CA PRO A 21 -9.62 3.33 21.63
C PRO A 21 -8.95 3.54 20.27
N THR A 22 -7.83 2.85 19.98
CA THR A 22 -7.16 2.89 18.66
C THR A 22 -7.46 1.68 17.78
N PHE A 23 -8.20 0.71 18.33
CA PHE A 23 -8.62 -0.50 17.66
C PHE A 23 -10.07 -0.34 17.20
N ARG A 24 -10.29 -0.25 15.88
CA ARG A 24 -11.62 -0.08 15.30
C ARG A 24 -12.33 -1.41 15.09
N GLY A 25 -11.57 -2.48 14.85
CA GLY A 25 -12.12 -3.82 14.65
C GLY A 25 -11.21 -4.73 13.83
N ASN A 26 -11.62 -5.99 13.70
CA ASN A 26 -10.93 -6.97 12.85
C ASN A 26 -11.27 -6.75 11.37
N VAL A 27 -10.38 -7.20 10.49
CA VAL A 27 -10.64 -7.25 9.04
C VAL A 27 -11.29 -8.60 8.67
N SER A 28 -12.27 -8.58 7.76
CA SER A 28 -12.92 -9.79 7.24
C SER A 28 -12.02 -10.51 6.23
N TRP A 29 -12.04 -11.84 6.23
CA TRP A 29 -11.29 -12.68 5.29
C TRP A 29 -12.16 -13.18 4.13
N TYR A 30 -11.59 -13.15 2.93
CA TYR A 30 -12.20 -13.66 1.71
C TYR A 30 -11.21 -14.54 0.95
N THR A 31 -11.70 -15.62 0.38
CA THR A 31 -10.93 -16.47 -0.54
C THR A 31 -11.25 -16.04 -1.96
N VAL A 32 -10.22 -15.64 -2.70
CA VAL A 32 -10.28 -15.40 -4.14
C VAL A 32 -9.75 -16.65 -4.84
N ASN A 33 -10.60 -17.32 -5.62
CA ASN A 33 -10.22 -18.56 -6.29
C ASN A 33 -9.63 -18.27 -7.67
N LEU A 34 -8.31 -18.45 -7.83
CA LEU A 34 -7.63 -18.20 -9.10
C LEU A 34 -7.98 -19.20 -10.22
N ASP A 35 -8.59 -20.35 -9.87
CA ASP A 35 -9.10 -21.33 -10.85
C ASP A 35 -10.37 -20.83 -11.57
N GLN A 36 -11.06 -19.84 -10.99
CA GLN A 36 -12.19 -19.19 -11.66
C GLN A 36 -11.70 -18.29 -12.79
N ALA A 37 -12.57 -18.10 -13.79
CA ALA A 37 -12.33 -17.10 -14.81
C ALA A 37 -12.16 -15.71 -14.15
N PRO A 38 -11.21 -14.88 -14.63
CA PRO A 38 -10.90 -13.58 -14.04
C PRO A 38 -12.13 -12.75 -13.63
N GLN A 39 -13.12 -12.63 -14.52
CA GLN A 39 -14.34 -11.85 -14.28
C GLN A 39 -15.20 -12.33 -13.09
N ASP A 40 -15.07 -13.60 -12.69
CA ASP A 40 -15.92 -14.18 -11.63
C ASP A 40 -15.26 -14.11 -10.23
N ARG A 41 -13.95 -13.86 -10.17
CA ARG A 41 -13.11 -14.01 -8.96
C ARG A 41 -13.54 -13.13 -7.79
N TRP A 42 -14.11 -11.96 -8.07
CA TRP A 42 -14.46 -10.96 -7.07
C TRP A 42 -15.95 -10.88 -6.75
N GLN A 43 -16.79 -11.63 -7.46
CA GLN A 43 -18.25 -11.50 -7.39
C GLN A 43 -18.79 -11.63 -5.96
N LYS A 44 -18.32 -12.63 -5.21
CA LYS A 44 -18.74 -12.85 -3.82
C LYS A 44 -18.42 -11.64 -2.93
N LEU A 45 -17.19 -11.13 -3.01
CA LEU A 45 -16.74 -10.00 -2.20
C LEU A 45 -17.58 -8.75 -2.50
N ILE A 46 -17.75 -8.43 -3.78
CA ILE A 46 -18.48 -7.25 -4.23
C ILE A 46 -19.96 -7.31 -3.83
N THR A 47 -20.57 -8.49 -3.87
CA THR A 47 -21.96 -8.68 -3.44
C THR A 47 -22.13 -8.47 -1.93
N GLU A 48 -21.14 -8.85 -1.12
CA GLU A 48 -21.22 -8.73 0.34
C GLU A 48 -20.77 -7.36 0.88
N LYS A 49 -19.93 -6.61 0.14
CA LYS A 49 -19.36 -5.32 0.55
C LYS A 49 -20.00 -4.14 -0.19
N THR A 50 -21.14 -3.69 0.33
CA THR A 50 -21.89 -2.57 -0.25
C THR A 50 -21.20 -1.21 -0.08
N GLU A 51 -20.18 -1.12 0.78
CA GLU A 51 -19.42 0.10 1.04
C GLU A 51 -18.62 0.61 -0.17
N LEU A 52 -18.41 -0.23 -1.20
CA LEU A 52 -17.79 0.20 -2.46
C LEU A 52 -18.59 1.32 -3.12
N THR A 53 -19.91 1.20 -3.11
CA THR A 53 -20.80 2.24 -3.66
C THR A 53 -20.67 3.53 -2.87
N ASP A 54 -20.65 3.46 -1.54
CA ASP A 54 -20.49 4.64 -0.68
C ASP A 54 -19.14 5.34 -0.91
N LEU A 55 -18.06 4.56 -1.02
CA LEU A 55 -16.72 5.09 -1.33
C LEU A 55 -16.71 5.83 -2.66
N ILE A 56 -17.32 5.26 -3.68
CA ILE A 56 -17.37 5.84 -5.02
C ILE A 56 -18.23 7.10 -5.04
N GLN A 57 -19.35 7.14 -4.32
CA GLN A 57 -20.14 8.36 -4.13
C GLN A 57 -19.34 9.44 -3.39
N ALA A 58 -18.55 9.07 -2.38
CA ALA A 58 -17.67 10.01 -1.68
C ALA A 58 -16.60 10.60 -2.61
N ILE A 59 -15.99 9.77 -3.47
CA ILE A 59 -15.03 10.22 -4.49
C ILE A 59 -15.69 11.20 -5.46
N LYS A 60 -16.88 10.86 -6.00
CA LYS A 60 -17.65 11.76 -6.88
C LYS A 60 -17.97 13.10 -6.22
N GLY A 61 -18.40 13.07 -4.96
CA GLY A 61 -18.69 14.29 -4.20
C GLY A 61 -17.44 15.18 -4.07
N ALA A 62 -16.27 14.58 -3.85
CA ALA A 62 -15.01 15.32 -3.77
C ALA A 62 -14.56 15.88 -5.14
N THR A 63 -14.81 15.18 -6.25
CA THR A 63 -14.39 15.61 -7.59
C THR A 63 -15.38 16.58 -8.25
N ALA A 64 -16.64 16.61 -7.82
CA ALA A 64 -17.65 17.58 -8.26
C ALA A 64 -17.27 19.05 -7.95
N ILE A 65 -16.30 19.26 -7.05
CA ILE A 65 -15.75 20.58 -6.71
C ILE A 65 -14.86 21.13 -7.85
N PHE A 66 -14.41 20.30 -8.80
CA PHE A 66 -13.72 20.75 -10.00
C PHE A 66 -14.74 21.28 -11.04
N PRO A 67 -14.76 22.58 -11.32
CA PRO A 67 -15.90 23.28 -11.95
C PRO A 67 -16.10 22.99 -13.45
N SER A 68 -15.43 21.99 -14.04
CA SER A 68 -15.45 21.79 -15.49
C SER A 68 -16.27 20.58 -15.97
N GLY A 69 -16.63 19.60 -15.13
CA GLY A 69 -17.29 18.35 -15.55
C GLY A 69 -16.48 17.46 -16.54
N LYS A 70 -15.41 18.02 -17.12
CA LYS A 70 -14.57 17.40 -18.14
C LYS A 70 -13.75 16.21 -17.64
N ILE A 71 -13.49 16.11 -16.34
CA ILE A 71 -12.70 15.01 -15.78
C ILE A 71 -13.56 13.73 -15.78
N VAL A 72 -14.78 13.81 -15.25
CA VAL A 72 -15.76 12.71 -15.29
C VAL A 72 -16.07 12.28 -16.73
N ASP A 73 -16.36 13.23 -17.63
CA ASP A 73 -16.60 12.95 -19.06
C ASP A 73 -15.40 12.31 -19.77
N LEU A 74 -14.17 12.68 -19.40
CA LEU A 74 -12.95 12.10 -19.95
C LEU A 74 -12.77 10.66 -19.45
N VAL A 75 -13.08 10.40 -18.19
CA VAL A 75 -12.94 9.08 -17.56
C VAL A 75 -13.96 8.11 -18.16
N ASP A 76 -15.23 8.49 -18.26
CA ASP A 76 -16.28 7.65 -18.85
C ASP A 76 -15.98 7.23 -20.30
N ARG A 77 -15.30 8.09 -21.07
CA ARG A 77 -14.98 7.82 -22.49
C ARG A 77 -13.63 7.13 -22.71
N LYS A 78 -12.64 7.36 -21.84
CA LYS A 78 -11.26 6.89 -22.04
C LYS A 78 -10.92 5.68 -21.20
N LEU A 79 -11.58 5.48 -20.07
CA LEU A 79 -11.28 4.37 -19.16
C LEU A 79 -11.66 3.00 -19.74
N PRO A 80 -12.79 2.81 -20.46
CA PRO A 80 -13.06 1.54 -21.14
C PRO A 80 -11.98 1.18 -22.18
N LEU A 81 -11.44 2.18 -22.88
CA LEU A 81 -10.31 1.99 -23.79
C LEU A 81 -9.02 1.63 -23.04
N LEU A 82 -8.81 2.17 -21.84
CA LEU A 82 -7.68 1.81 -20.99
C LEU A 82 -7.80 0.37 -20.49
N ILE A 83 -8.97 -0.04 -20.02
CA ILE A 83 -9.22 -1.39 -19.48
C ILE A 83 -8.87 -2.46 -20.52
N GLY A 84 -9.31 -2.28 -21.77
CA GLY A 84 -8.98 -3.20 -22.87
C GLY A 84 -7.50 -3.26 -23.26
N THR A 85 -6.66 -2.40 -22.70
CA THR A 85 -5.19 -2.43 -22.90
C THR A 85 -4.43 -3.01 -21.70
N LEU A 86 -5.11 -3.25 -20.58
CA LEU A 86 -4.49 -3.83 -19.39
C LEU A 86 -4.11 -5.28 -19.65
N PRO A 87 -2.98 -5.77 -19.11
CA PRO A 87 -2.63 -7.17 -19.21
C PRO A 87 -3.65 -8.03 -18.45
N SER A 88 -3.90 -9.25 -18.94
CA SER A 88 -4.64 -10.25 -18.17
C SER A 88 -3.89 -10.54 -16.86
N PRO A 89 -4.60 -10.78 -15.74
CA PRO A 89 -6.07 -10.89 -15.63
C PRO A 89 -6.78 -9.58 -15.22
N PHE A 90 -6.08 -8.44 -15.26
CA PHE A 90 -6.53 -7.23 -14.57
C PHE A 90 -7.72 -6.55 -15.26
N GLY A 91 -7.77 -6.56 -16.58
CA GLY A 91 -8.89 -5.96 -17.32
C GLY A 91 -10.20 -6.68 -17.04
N GLU A 92 -10.18 -8.00 -17.19
CA GLU A 92 -11.34 -8.88 -17.00
C GLU A 92 -11.84 -8.87 -15.55
N GLU A 93 -10.95 -8.79 -14.57
CA GLU A 93 -11.35 -8.65 -13.16
C GLU A 93 -12.01 -7.29 -12.86
N ILE A 94 -11.52 -6.20 -13.45
CA ILE A 94 -12.14 -4.87 -13.31
C ILE A 94 -13.53 -4.86 -13.94
N GLU A 95 -13.68 -5.50 -15.10
CA GLU A 95 -14.98 -5.68 -15.77
C GLU A 95 -15.95 -6.46 -14.89
N GLY A 96 -15.52 -7.61 -14.34
CA GLY A 96 -16.34 -8.41 -13.42
C GLY A 96 -16.76 -7.67 -12.15
N ILE A 97 -15.90 -6.82 -11.60
CA ILE A 97 -16.24 -5.96 -10.43
C ILE A 97 -17.31 -4.93 -10.81
N ALA A 98 -17.16 -4.26 -11.96
CA ALA A 98 -18.13 -3.27 -12.42
C ALA A 98 -19.50 -3.90 -12.65
N ASP A 99 -19.55 -5.05 -13.32
CA ASP A 99 -20.78 -5.81 -13.57
C ASP A 99 -21.45 -6.25 -12.27
N ALA A 100 -20.68 -6.79 -11.31
CA ALA A 100 -21.21 -7.27 -10.03
C ALA A 100 -21.69 -6.14 -9.10
N SER A 101 -21.05 -4.97 -9.17
CA SER A 101 -21.41 -3.79 -8.35
C SER A 101 -22.54 -2.96 -8.96
N GLY A 102 -22.85 -3.16 -10.25
CA GLY A 102 -23.80 -2.32 -10.99
C GLY A 102 -23.26 -0.90 -11.26
N LEU A 103 -21.95 -0.69 -11.13
CA LEU A 103 -21.28 0.58 -11.35
C LEU A 103 -20.74 0.67 -12.77
N PRO A 104 -20.80 1.83 -13.43
CA PRO A 104 -20.19 1.98 -14.74
C PRO A 104 -18.66 1.89 -14.61
N LEU A 105 -18.00 1.30 -15.62
CA LEU A 105 -16.54 1.14 -15.71
C LEU A 105 -15.75 2.46 -15.59
N GLY A 106 -16.43 3.60 -15.76
CA GLY A 106 -15.89 4.96 -15.85
C GLY A 106 -15.74 5.73 -14.53
N GLU A 107 -15.72 5.09 -13.37
CA GLU A 107 -15.66 5.81 -12.09
C GLU A 107 -14.24 5.83 -11.47
N GLU A 108 -13.74 7.04 -11.26
CA GLU A 108 -12.33 7.49 -11.22
C GLU A 108 -11.33 6.83 -10.25
N ARG A 109 -10.05 6.82 -10.71
CA ARG A 109 -8.89 7.33 -9.94
C ARG A 109 -7.75 7.83 -10.85
N PHE A 110 -7.75 9.11 -11.21
CA PHE A 110 -6.55 9.82 -11.69
C PHE A 110 -6.26 10.99 -10.74
N SER A 111 -5.34 10.82 -9.78
CA SER A 111 -4.85 11.95 -8.95
C SER A 111 -3.74 12.68 -9.70
N LEU A 112 -3.70 14.03 -9.63
CA LEU A 112 -2.87 14.94 -10.45
C LEU A 112 -1.34 14.99 -10.17
N ASP A 113 -0.86 14.28 -9.14
CA ASP A 113 0.45 14.64 -8.57
C ASP A 113 1.49 13.51 -8.42
N GLY A 114 1.33 12.34 -9.07
CA GLY A 114 2.29 11.22 -8.88
C GLY A 114 2.65 10.34 -10.06
N GLY A 115 1.92 10.39 -11.18
CA GLY A 115 2.05 9.36 -12.23
C GLY A 115 1.64 9.79 -13.64
N TYR A 116 1.45 11.11 -13.90
CA TYR A 116 0.93 11.62 -15.18
C TYR A 116 1.70 11.12 -16.36
N ILE A 117 3.02 11.15 -16.29
CA ILE A 117 3.84 10.78 -17.45
C ILE A 117 3.63 9.29 -17.77
N GLY A 118 3.50 8.42 -16.78
CA GLY A 118 3.22 6.99 -17.01
C GLY A 118 1.83 6.75 -17.59
N VAL A 119 0.80 7.40 -17.03
CA VAL A 119 -0.57 7.30 -17.55
C VAL A 119 -0.71 7.91 -18.94
N LEU A 120 -0.06 9.04 -19.20
CA LEU A 120 -0.03 9.69 -20.52
C LEU A 120 0.72 8.84 -21.54
N GLU A 121 1.90 8.31 -21.20
CA GLU A 121 2.62 7.35 -22.06
C GLU A 121 1.72 6.16 -22.40
N TRP A 122 0.99 5.63 -21.41
CA TRP A 122 0.06 4.54 -21.62
C TRP A 122 -1.10 4.93 -22.57
N ILE A 123 -1.78 6.06 -22.33
CA ILE A 123 -2.87 6.56 -23.20
C ILE A 123 -2.38 6.83 -24.63
N LEU A 124 -1.10 7.19 -24.80
CA LEU A 124 -0.46 7.40 -26.10
C LEU A 124 0.05 6.08 -26.74
N GLY A 125 -0.26 4.92 -26.15
CA GLY A 125 0.03 3.60 -26.70
C GLY A 125 1.37 2.98 -26.26
N LYS A 126 2.08 3.60 -25.31
CA LYS A 126 3.36 3.12 -24.80
C LYS A 126 3.15 2.32 -23.51
N HIS A 127 2.94 1.01 -23.67
CA HIS A 127 2.61 0.07 -22.58
C HIS A 127 3.83 -0.71 -22.05
N ASP A 128 5.03 -0.13 -22.10
CA ASP A 128 6.29 -0.80 -21.71
C ASP A 128 6.62 -0.70 -20.20
N GLY A 129 5.72 -0.10 -19.40
CA GLY A 129 5.86 0.02 -17.94
C GLY A 129 4.69 -0.59 -17.20
N SER A 130 4.92 -1.09 -15.99
CA SER A 130 3.91 -1.75 -15.16
C SER A 130 3.29 -0.78 -14.16
N TRP A 131 1.98 -0.95 -13.94
CA TRP A 131 1.32 -0.41 -12.74
C TRP A 131 1.94 -1.08 -11.51
N MET A 132 2.32 -0.29 -10.50
CA MET A 132 3.06 -0.82 -9.35
C MET A 132 2.26 -1.87 -8.59
N SER A 133 0.94 -1.69 -8.43
CA SER A 133 0.05 -2.67 -7.80
C SER A 133 -0.07 -3.97 -8.61
N PHE A 134 -0.13 -3.88 -9.94
CA PHE A 134 -0.21 -5.06 -10.81
C PHE A 134 1.11 -5.84 -10.81
N LEU A 135 2.25 -5.13 -10.80
CA LEU A 135 3.55 -5.76 -10.62
C LEU A 135 3.64 -6.47 -9.26
N THR A 136 3.27 -5.81 -8.17
CA THR A 136 3.28 -6.42 -6.83
C THR A 136 2.42 -7.67 -6.79
N ARG A 137 1.20 -7.63 -7.35
CA ARG A 137 0.33 -8.81 -7.42
C ARG A 137 0.97 -9.92 -8.26
N SER A 138 1.47 -9.60 -9.46
CA SER A 138 2.10 -10.61 -10.33
C SER A 138 3.29 -11.29 -9.64
N VAL A 139 4.10 -10.53 -8.89
CA VAL A 139 5.20 -11.07 -8.07
C VAL A 139 4.67 -11.98 -6.96
N LEU A 140 3.65 -11.56 -6.20
CA LEU A 140 3.05 -12.39 -5.15
C LEU A 140 2.39 -13.67 -5.71
N GLU A 141 1.84 -13.61 -6.91
CA GLU A 141 1.12 -14.72 -7.55
C GLU A 141 2.07 -15.72 -8.22
N ASN A 142 3.22 -15.27 -8.77
CA ASN A 142 4.06 -16.10 -9.64
C ASN A 142 5.52 -16.26 -9.20
N ALA A 143 6.10 -15.31 -8.45
CA ALA A 143 7.49 -15.44 -8.03
C ALA A 143 7.61 -16.50 -6.93
N THR A 144 8.64 -17.33 -7.02
CA THR A 144 8.81 -18.51 -6.15
C THR A 144 9.97 -18.36 -5.16
N SER A 145 10.70 -17.24 -5.21
CA SER A 145 11.81 -16.97 -4.32
C SER A 145 12.00 -15.48 -4.03
N TYR A 146 12.68 -15.17 -2.92
CA TYR A 146 13.06 -13.81 -2.55
C TYR A 146 13.89 -13.12 -3.65
N ASP A 147 14.89 -13.80 -4.21
CA ASP A 147 15.78 -13.24 -5.23
C ASP A 147 15.08 -12.97 -6.56
N GLU A 148 14.16 -13.85 -6.96
CA GLU A 148 13.31 -13.63 -8.12
C GLU A 148 12.40 -12.42 -7.91
N ALA A 149 11.70 -12.36 -6.78
CA ALA A 149 10.85 -11.23 -6.42
C ALA A 149 11.64 -9.91 -6.38
N LYS A 150 12.81 -9.90 -5.74
CA LYS A 150 13.73 -8.76 -5.69
C LYS A 150 14.17 -8.33 -7.09
N THR A 151 14.48 -9.28 -7.96
CA THR A 151 14.88 -9.00 -9.34
C THR A 151 13.74 -8.35 -10.14
N LEU A 152 12.54 -8.92 -10.05
CA LEU A 152 11.35 -8.38 -10.73
C LEU A 152 11.01 -6.96 -10.23
N LEU A 153 11.00 -6.77 -8.90
CA LEU A 153 10.68 -5.49 -8.27
C LEU A 153 11.76 -4.42 -8.46
N SER A 154 13.02 -4.80 -8.71
CA SER A 154 14.12 -3.84 -8.95
C SER A 154 14.29 -3.45 -10.42
N LYS A 155 13.96 -4.35 -11.37
CA LYS A 155 14.27 -4.14 -12.80
C LYS A 155 13.06 -3.77 -13.65
N THR A 156 11.85 -4.15 -13.27
CA THR A 156 10.65 -3.87 -14.10
C THR A 156 10.39 -2.38 -14.18
N LYS A 157 10.20 -1.84 -15.38
CA LYS A 157 9.84 -0.43 -15.59
C LYS A 157 8.48 -0.14 -14.98
N LEU A 158 8.33 0.99 -14.30
CA LEU A 158 7.11 1.39 -13.58
C LEU A 158 6.48 2.62 -14.22
N LEU A 159 5.17 2.77 -14.04
CA LEU A 159 4.45 3.98 -14.46
C LEU A 159 4.69 5.17 -13.52
N ALA A 160 4.95 4.92 -12.23
CA ALA A 160 5.35 5.93 -11.25
C ALA A 160 6.46 5.42 -10.32
N PRO A 161 7.17 6.32 -9.61
CA PRO A 161 8.12 5.92 -8.55
C PRO A 161 7.45 5.12 -7.43
N ALA A 162 8.22 4.29 -6.74
CA ALA A 162 7.73 3.46 -5.64
C ALA A 162 8.85 3.07 -4.66
N TYR A 163 8.44 2.66 -3.46
CA TYR A 163 9.27 1.89 -2.56
C TYR A 163 8.66 0.50 -2.43
N PHE A 164 9.45 -0.55 -2.67
CA PHE A 164 9.04 -1.92 -2.38
C PHE A 164 9.78 -2.39 -1.12
N ILE A 165 9.02 -2.82 -0.12
CA ILE A 165 9.57 -3.46 1.08
C ILE A 165 9.36 -4.96 0.92
N LEU A 166 10.44 -5.71 0.79
CA LEU A 166 10.43 -7.13 0.50
C LEU A 166 11.08 -7.89 1.65
N GLY A 167 10.39 -8.88 2.21
CA GLY A 167 10.91 -9.84 3.17
C GLY A 167 10.80 -11.27 2.63
N GLY A 168 11.82 -12.08 2.89
CA GLY A 168 11.87 -13.52 2.62
C GLY A 168 11.76 -14.34 3.89
N ASN A 169 12.06 -15.64 3.79
CA ASN A 169 11.91 -16.58 4.91
C ASN A 169 13.23 -17.03 5.54
N LYS A 170 14.36 -16.51 5.05
CA LYS A 170 15.70 -16.77 5.62
C LYS A 170 16.29 -15.54 6.30
N SER A 171 17.33 -15.78 7.08
CA SER A 171 18.12 -14.71 7.70
C SER A 171 18.65 -13.76 6.63
N GLU A 172 18.59 -12.45 6.92
CA GLU A 172 19.04 -11.36 6.03
C GLU A 172 18.25 -11.20 4.71
N GLU A 173 17.23 -12.02 4.44
CA GLU A 173 16.29 -11.79 3.32
C GLU A 173 15.29 -10.69 3.66
N ALA A 174 15.72 -9.43 3.73
CA ALA A 174 14.82 -8.29 3.71
C ALA A 174 15.49 -7.03 3.15
N CYS A 175 14.75 -6.27 2.34
CA CYS A 175 15.25 -5.01 1.80
C CYS A 175 14.14 -3.98 1.53
N VAL A 176 14.56 -2.72 1.41
CA VAL A 176 13.80 -1.63 0.81
C VAL A 176 14.40 -1.33 -0.57
N ILE A 177 13.59 -1.43 -1.61
CA ILE A 177 13.96 -1.13 -3.00
C ILE A 177 13.37 0.23 -3.36
N THR A 178 14.22 1.26 -3.51
CA THR A 178 13.78 2.59 -3.93
C THR A 178 13.81 2.70 -5.45
N ARG A 179 12.64 2.94 -6.07
CA ARG A 179 12.45 2.92 -7.52
C ARG A 179 12.05 4.30 -8.04
N SER A 180 12.73 4.71 -9.11
CA SER A 180 12.15 5.61 -10.10
C SER A 180 11.34 4.80 -11.13
N ARG A 181 10.70 5.48 -12.08
CA ARG A 181 9.98 4.84 -13.20
C ARG A 181 10.87 3.86 -13.99
N SER A 182 12.13 4.19 -14.23
CA SER A 182 13.00 3.43 -15.14
C SER A 182 14.21 2.78 -14.47
N SER A 183 14.52 3.13 -13.22
CA SER A 183 15.77 2.71 -12.57
C SER A 183 15.56 2.33 -11.11
N CYS A 184 16.38 1.41 -10.63
CA CYS A 184 16.58 1.16 -9.19
C CYS A 184 17.57 2.19 -8.66
N LEU A 185 17.13 3.02 -7.72
CA LEU A 185 17.95 4.10 -7.17
C LEU A 185 18.79 3.61 -5.99
N ASP A 186 18.26 2.69 -5.20
CA ASP A 186 18.90 2.12 -4.02
C ASP A 186 18.25 0.78 -3.65
N ILE A 187 19.02 -0.10 -3.03
CA ILE A 187 18.54 -1.30 -2.36
C ILE A 187 19.18 -1.30 -0.98
N TRP A 188 18.39 -1.02 0.05
CA TRP A 188 18.83 -1.08 1.44
C TRP A 188 18.46 -2.42 2.04
N GLU A 189 19.46 -3.27 2.25
CA GLU A 189 19.30 -4.62 2.78
C GLU A 189 19.59 -4.69 4.28
N LEU A 190 19.08 -5.74 4.92
CA LEU A 190 19.62 -6.15 6.20
C LEU A 190 21.10 -6.53 6.06
N ASP A 191 21.87 -6.19 7.08
CA ASP A 191 23.27 -6.58 7.22
C ASP A 191 23.56 -6.72 8.71
N LEU A 192 23.39 -7.93 9.23
CA LEU A 192 23.57 -8.22 10.64
C LEU A 192 25.02 -8.06 11.08
N LYS A 193 25.99 -8.22 10.16
CA LYS A 193 27.42 -8.01 10.46
C LYS A 193 27.72 -6.53 10.70
N GLN A 194 27.05 -5.64 9.98
CA GLN A 194 27.13 -4.19 10.19
C GLN A 194 26.10 -3.67 11.21
N GLY A 195 25.34 -4.55 11.86
CA GLY A 195 24.35 -4.19 12.88
C GLY A 195 23.01 -3.69 12.34
N THR A 196 22.77 -3.77 11.02
CA THR A 196 21.48 -3.43 10.40
C THR A 196 20.52 -4.62 10.54
N TRP A 197 19.77 -4.66 11.65
CA TRP A 197 18.82 -5.73 11.97
C TRP A 197 17.36 -5.42 11.61
N TYR A 198 17.07 -4.20 11.17
CA TYR A 198 15.79 -3.82 10.57
C TYR A 198 16.00 -2.84 9.41
N VAL A 199 15.03 -2.81 8.51
CA VAL A 199 14.85 -1.73 7.52
C VAL A 199 13.51 -1.07 7.76
N LEU A 200 13.41 0.23 7.46
CA LEU A 200 12.21 1.02 7.71
C LEU A 200 12.00 2.05 6.61
N GLU A 201 10.82 2.04 6.00
CA GLU A 201 10.45 2.99 4.94
C GLU A 201 9.10 3.62 5.26
N THR A 202 8.94 4.89 4.90
CA THR A 202 7.66 5.59 4.99
C THR A 202 7.28 6.08 3.61
N ASN A 203 7.66 7.30 3.23
CA ASN A 203 7.33 7.89 1.93
C ASN A 203 8.43 8.82 1.39
N TYR A 204 9.67 8.71 1.86
CA TYR A 204 10.76 9.58 1.43
C TYR A 204 12.09 8.86 1.45
N ASP A 205 12.92 9.15 0.43
CA ASP A 205 14.24 8.55 0.25
C ASP A 205 15.02 8.53 1.57
N ARG A 206 15.59 7.36 1.90
CA ARG A 206 16.32 7.19 3.17
C ARG A 206 17.49 8.17 3.36
N TRP A 207 18.13 8.58 2.26
CA TRP A 207 19.23 9.56 2.25
C TRP A 207 18.78 11.03 2.28
N LYS A 208 17.47 11.30 2.32
CA LYS A 208 16.91 12.65 2.49
C LYS A 208 16.36 12.83 3.89
N ALA A 209 16.38 14.09 4.35
CA ALA A 209 15.70 14.47 5.58
C ALA A 209 14.16 14.36 5.38
N PRO A 210 13.41 13.95 6.42
CA PRO A 210 11.96 13.96 6.38
C PRO A 210 11.44 15.41 6.28
N LEU A 211 10.22 15.57 5.72
CA LEU A 211 9.55 16.86 5.79
C LEU A 211 9.22 17.18 7.26
N PRO A 212 9.42 18.42 7.75
CA PRO A 212 9.17 18.75 9.16
C PRO A 212 7.75 18.43 9.64
N ILE A 213 6.76 18.52 8.74
CA ILE A 213 5.36 18.23 9.02
C ILE A 213 5.01 16.72 8.92
N ASP A 214 5.86 15.91 8.29
CA ASP A 214 5.69 14.46 8.14
C ASP A 214 7.00 13.71 8.45
N ASN A 215 7.32 13.61 9.74
CA ASN A 215 8.44 12.78 10.22
C ASN A 215 7.93 11.53 10.94
N ARG A 216 7.44 10.56 10.18
CA ARG A 216 7.11 9.21 10.69
C ARG A 216 8.32 8.30 10.92
N ARG A 217 9.39 8.45 10.12
CA ARG A 217 10.60 7.60 10.18
C ARG A 217 11.34 7.75 11.51
N GLY A 218 11.55 8.98 11.98
CA GLY A 218 12.31 9.25 13.20
C GLY A 218 11.72 8.57 14.46
N PRO A 219 10.44 8.82 14.79
CA PRO A 219 9.77 8.17 15.92
C PRO A 219 9.75 6.64 15.80
N ALA A 220 9.50 6.11 14.60
CA ALA A 220 9.46 4.66 14.39
C ALA A 220 10.84 4.02 14.60
N MET A 221 11.92 4.61 14.07
CA MET A 221 13.30 4.16 14.32
C MET A 221 13.65 4.24 15.81
N LYS A 222 13.31 5.35 16.50
CA LYS A 222 13.50 5.51 17.95
C LYS A 222 12.85 4.36 18.73
N CYS A 223 11.64 3.95 18.33
CA CYS A 223 10.95 2.84 18.99
C CYS A 223 11.57 1.47 18.66
N MET A 224 11.96 1.23 17.41
CA MET A 224 12.69 0.02 17.02
C MET A 224 14.02 -0.12 17.77
N ASP A 225 14.81 0.95 17.85
CA ASP A 225 16.08 0.99 18.57
C ASP A 225 15.90 0.70 20.08
N ARG A 226 14.80 1.20 20.67
CA ARG A 226 14.44 0.92 22.06
C ARG A 226 13.97 -0.52 22.26
N THR A 227 13.24 -1.11 21.31
CA THR A 227 12.80 -2.50 21.37
C THR A 227 14.00 -3.44 21.31
N THR A 228 15.02 -3.13 20.50
CA THR A 228 16.20 -3.96 20.22
C THR A 228 15.88 -5.27 19.49
N GLN A 229 16.91 -5.87 18.90
CA GLN A 229 16.78 -7.16 18.20
C GLN A 229 16.32 -8.30 19.13
N GLN A 230 16.73 -8.28 20.41
CA GLN A 230 16.44 -9.36 21.36
C GLN A 230 14.97 -9.41 21.79
N ASN A 231 14.25 -8.28 21.74
CA ASN A 231 12.85 -8.22 22.19
C ASN A 231 11.85 -8.05 21.03
N ILE A 232 12.29 -8.18 19.77
CA ILE A 232 11.39 -8.03 18.63
C ILE A 232 10.37 -9.17 18.59
N SER A 233 9.11 -8.82 18.46
CA SER A 233 7.97 -9.74 18.35
C SER A 233 6.81 -9.06 17.62
N THR A 234 5.78 -9.83 17.25
CA THR A 234 4.52 -9.30 16.72
C THR A 234 3.95 -8.20 17.61
N ALA A 235 3.99 -8.38 18.93
CA ALA A 235 3.48 -7.43 19.90
C ALA A 235 4.26 -6.11 19.87
N THR A 236 5.60 -6.17 19.92
CA THR A 236 6.43 -4.95 19.94
C THR A 236 6.41 -4.20 18.61
N ILE A 237 6.23 -4.91 17.48
CA ILE A 237 6.01 -4.26 16.18
C ILE A 237 4.66 -3.53 16.18
N TYR A 238 3.61 -4.15 16.71
CA TYR A 238 2.29 -3.52 16.80
C TYR A 238 2.29 -2.33 17.77
N ASP A 239 3.05 -2.40 18.86
CA ASP A 239 3.28 -1.28 19.79
C ASP A 239 3.92 -0.08 19.07
N MET A 240 4.98 -0.33 18.27
CA MET A 240 5.61 0.68 17.44
C MET A 240 4.63 1.29 16.43
N LEU A 241 3.87 0.47 15.70
CA LEU A 241 2.86 0.92 14.73
C LEU A 241 1.63 1.60 15.37
N SER A 242 1.47 1.47 16.68
CA SER A 242 0.40 2.10 17.46
C SER A 242 0.82 3.40 18.13
N THR A 243 2.12 3.70 18.11
CA THR A 243 2.65 4.97 18.61
C THR A 243 2.22 6.07 17.65
N LYS A 244 1.57 7.11 18.17
CA LYS A 244 1.04 8.23 17.40
C LYS A 244 2.15 8.83 16.56
N THR A 245 1.80 9.02 15.30
CA THR A 245 2.58 9.81 14.36
C THR A 245 1.73 10.96 13.86
N SER A 246 2.31 11.85 13.07
CA SER A 246 1.71 13.12 12.64
C SER A 246 0.36 13.04 11.89
N PHE A 247 -0.28 11.88 11.66
CA PHE A 247 -1.50 11.80 10.85
C PHE A 247 -2.57 10.76 11.32
N LYS A 248 -3.87 11.10 11.18
CA LYS A 248 -5.11 10.36 11.43
C LYS A 248 -5.46 9.40 10.28
N LEU A 249 -4.60 9.34 9.27
CA LEU A 249 -4.88 8.67 8.00
C LEU A 249 -4.73 7.14 8.06
N THR A 250 -4.26 6.58 9.18
CA THR A 250 -4.11 5.13 9.33
C THR A 250 -5.46 4.42 9.26
N ALA A 251 -5.72 3.72 8.15
CA ALA A 251 -6.94 2.95 7.95
C ALA A 251 -6.87 1.56 8.59
N TYR A 252 -5.74 0.88 8.46
CA TYR A 252 -5.49 -0.45 9.01
C TYR A 252 -4.01 -0.67 9.34
N THR A 253 -3.72 -1.70 10.11
CA THR A 253 -2.36 -2.20 10.41
C THR A 253 -2.30 -3.68 10.08
N THR A 254 -1.22 -4.11 9.42
CA THR A 254 -0.98 -5.50 9.04
C THR A 254 0.31 -6.00 9.68
N LEU A 255 0.28 -7.23 10.21
CA LEU A 255 1.43 -7.93 10.78
C LEU A 255 1.63 -9.23 10.00
N MET A 256 2.88 -9.55 9.67
CA MET A 256 3.24 -10.72 8.85
C MET A 256 4.41 -11.46 9.49
N SER A 257 4.31 -12.79 9.60
CA SER A 257 5.42 -13.70 9.88
C SER A 257 5.40 -14.82 8.84
N ILE A 258 6.39 -14.81 7.95
CA ILE A 258 6.45 -15.73 6.80
C ILE A 258 6.67 -17.16 7.27
N SER A 259 7.66 -17.38 8.15
CA SER A 259 8.01 -18.72 8.64
C SER A 259 6.93 -19.34 9.54
N ASP A 260 6.13 -18.52 10.23
CA ASP A 260 4.99 -19.00 11.04
C ASP A 260 3.69 -19.10 10.24
N ASN A 261 3.70 -18.72 8.96
CA ASN A 261 2.51 -18.59 8.12
C ASN A 261 1.40 -17.75 8.78
N LYS A 262 1.76 -16.59 9.34
CA LYS A 262 0.83 -15.67 10.00
C LYS A 262 0.67 -14.37 9.23
N LEU A 263 -0.57 -13.99 8.99
CA LEU A 263 -0.98 -12.70 8.46
C LEU A 263 -2.17 -12.22 9.28
N GLU A 264 -2.03 -11.06 9.91
CA GLU A 264 -3.07 -10.43 10.73
C GLU A 264 -3.30 -9.00 10.25
N ALA A 265 -4.56 -8.54 10.27
CA ALA A 265 -4.90 -7.18 9.90
C ALA A 265 -6.01 -6.62 10.80
N TYR A 266 -5.85 -5.37 11.21
CA TYR A 266 -6.73 -4.69 12.15
C TYR A 266 -7.08 -3.29 11.65
N LEU A 267 -8.37 -2.95 11.64
CA LEU A 267 -8.84 -1.61 11.34
C LEU A 267 -8.41 -0.67 12.47
N ARG A 268 -7.91 0.51 12.09
CA ARG A 268 -7.38 1.51 13.01
C ARG A 268 -8.26 2.75 13.05
N ILE A 269 -8.14 3.47 14.15
CA ILE A 269 -8.63 4.83 14.31
C ILE A 269 -7.66 5.58 15.22
N CYS A 270 -7.48 6.88 14.97
CA CYS A 270 -6.69 7.74 15.84
C CYS A 270 -7.61 8.74 16.56
N PRO A 271 -8.03 8.47 17.80
CA PRO A 271 -8.89 9.37 18.56
C PRO A 271 -8.15 10.66 18.90
N ASP A 272 -8.92 11.75 18.98
CA ASP A 272 -8.38 13.06 19.30
C ASP A 272 -7.74 13.14 20.70
N PRO A 273 -6.62 13.89 20.86
CA PRO A 273 -5.92 14.65 19.81
C PRO A 273 -5.04 13.75 18.93
N CYS A 274 -5.21 13.87 17.62
CA CYS A 274 -4.38 13.31 16.56
C CYS A 274 -4.43 14.29 15.38
N MET A 275 -3.43 14.35 14.50
CA MET A 275 -3.47 15.28 13.35
C MET A 275 -4.20 14.68 12.18
#